data_AF-A0A9D6ICG8-F1
#
_entry.id   AF-A0A9D6ICG8-F1
#
_cell.length_a   1.000
_cell.length_b   1.000
_cell.length_c   1.000
_cell.angle_alpha   90.00
_cell.angle_beta   90.00
_cell.angle_gamma   90.00
#
_symmetry.space_group_name_H-M   'P 1'
#
loop_
_entity.id
_entity.type
_entity.pdbx_description
1 polymer ?
#
loop_
_entity_poly.entity_id
_entity_poly.type
_entity_poly.pdbx_seq_one_letter_code
_entity_poly.pdbx_strand_id
1 'polypeptide(L)'
;MVDDSFSQLPASQKIAIEEWVVNSVKVKMIRKLDTLVDTTGQVNSRKLFLVPLFSIRDLMKRVDEIAPELRTFFYKELSLTISEAHRLFLHHQ
;
A
#
# COMPACT_ATOMS: atom_id res chain seq x y z
N MET A 1 -13.47 -0.33 0.57
CA MET A 1 -12.47 0.68 0.16
C MET A 1 -11.76 0.32 -1.15
N VAL A 2 -11.43 -0.94 -1.44
CA VAL A 2 -11.12 -1.39 -2.83
C VAL A 2 -12.33 -2.06 -3.48
N ASP A 3 -13.15 -2.75 -2.66
CA ASP A 3 -14.31 -3.51 -3.12
C ASP A 3 -15.29 -2.71 -4.01
N ASP A 4 -15.63 -1.48 -3.61
CA ASP A 4 -16.53 -0.65 -4.41
C ASP A 4 -15.83 -0.03 -5.63
N SER A 5 -14.56 0.34 -5.45
CA SER A 5 -13.78 1.14 -6.39
C SER A 5 -13.42 0.39 -7.68
N PHE A 6 -13.38 -0.94 -7.63
CA PHE A 6 -13.16 -1.82 -8.79
C PHE A 6 -14.32 -2.80 -9.01
N SER A 7 -15.52 -2.49 -8.49
CA SER A 7 -16.68 -3.39 -8.47
C SER A 7 -17.02 -4.03 -9.82
N GLN A 8 -16.77 -3.33 -10.93
CA GLN A 8 -17.03 -3.78 -12.31
C GLN A 8 -16.06 -4.85 -12.84
N LEU A 9 -14.94 -5.11 -12.15
CA LEU A 9 -13.92 -6.05 -12.61
C LEU A 9 -14.16 -7.49 -12.10
N PRO A 10 -13.67 -8.52 -12.83
CA PRO A 10 -13.64 -9.89 -12.34
C PRO A 10 -12.87 -10.02 -11.02
N ALA A 11 -13.26 -10.98 -10.18
CA ALA A 11 -12.63 -11.22 -8.88
C ALA A 11 -11.11 -11.45 -8.97
N SER A 12 -10.64 -12.18 -9.99
CA SER A 12 -9.21 -12.41 -10.22
C SER A 12 -8.43 -11.12 -10.51
N GLN A 13 -9.03 -10.19 -11.27
CA GLN A 13 -8.42 -8.89 -11.54
C GLN A 13 -8.41 -8.03 -10.29
N LYS A 14 -9.49 -8.04 -9.48
CA LYS A 14 -9.53 -7.32 -8.20
C LYS A 14 -8.40 -7.76 -7.26
N ILE A 15 -8.16 -9.06 -7.15
CA ILE A 15 -7.05 -9.61 -6.34
C ILE A 15 -5.70 -9.11 -6.88
N ALA A 16 -5.46 -9.23 -8.18
CA ALA A 16 -4.20 -8.78 -8.78
C ALA A 16 -3.96 -7.28 -8.59
N ILE A 17 -5.02 -6.46 -8.69
CA ILE A 17 -4.96 -5.01 -8.44
C ILE A 17 -4.68 -4.75 -6.96
N GLU A 18 -5.33 -5.46 -6.04
CA GLU A 18 -5.08 -5.32 -4.61
C GLU A 18 -3.63 -5.64 -4.27
N GLU A 19 -3.10 -6.76 -4.75
CA GLU A 19 -1.71 -7.16 -4.58
C GLU A 19 -0.75 -6.10 -5.15
N TRP A 20 -1.06 -5.57 -6.34
CA TRP A 20 -0.28 -4.51 -6.97
C TRP A 20 -0.28 -3.24 -6.11
N VAL A 21 -1.44 -2.82 -5.58
CA VAL A 21 -1.54 -1.64 -4.71
C VAL A 21 -0.75 -1.86 -3.43
N VAL A 22 -0.92 -3.00 -2.77
CA VAL A 22 -0.22 -3.35 -1.52
C VAL A 22 1.29 -3.30 -1.72
N ASN A 23 1.81 -3.94 -2.77
CA ASN A 23 3.24 -3.96 -3.05
C ASN A 23 3.77 -2.59 -3.44
N SER A 24 3.01 -1.82 -4.22
CA SER A 24 3.37 -0.46 -4.61
C SER A 24 3.47 0.46 -3.39
N VAL A 25 2.50 0.41 -2.47
CA VAL A 25 2.52 1.20 -1.23
C VAL A 25 3.71 0.79 -0.37
N LYS A 26 3.95 -0.51 -0.15
CA LYS A 26 5.12 -0.99 0.62
C LYS A 26 6.43 -0.44 0.07
N VAL A 27 6.67 -0.54 -1.23
CA VAL A 27 7.91 -0.07 -1.87
C VAL A 27 8.05 1.45 -1.73
N LYS A 28 6.98 2.21 -1.98
CA LYS A 28 7.02 3.67 -1.86
C LYS A 28 7.26 4.13 -0.43
N MET A 29 6.62 3.47 0.55
CA MET A 29 6.81 3.73 1.97
C MET A 29 8.27 3.49 2.39
N ILE A 30 8.85 2.34 2.01
CA ILE A 30 10.26 2.03 2.29
C ILE A 30 11.16 3.10 1.69
N ARG A 31 11.03 3.40 0.39
CA ARG A 31 11.87 4.40 -0.29
C ARG A 31 11.80 5.77 0.36
N LYS A 32 10.61 6.19 0.76
CA LYS A 32 10.41 7.52 1.34
C LYS A 32 10.97 7.57 2.75
N LEU A 33 10.78 6.51 3.55
CA LEU A 33 11.39 6.41 4.87
C LEU A 33 12.92 6.34 4.78
N ASP A 34 13.48 5.62 3.79
CA ASP A 34 14.93 5.53 3.60
C ASP A 34 15.62 6.90 3.45
N THR A 35 14.88 7.93 3.00
CA THR A 35 15.37 9.32 2.90
C THR A 35 15.14 10.18 4.16
N LEU A 36 14.29 9.73 5.08
CA LEU A 36 13.82 10.52 6.24
C LEU A 36 14.39 10.04 7.57
N VAL A 37 14.86 8.81 7.65
CA VAL A 37 15.34 8.21 8.90
C VAL A 37 16.78 7.72 8.79
N ASP A 38 17.41 7.56 9.95
CA ASP A 38 18.76 7.00 10.05
C ASP A 38 18.80 5.50 9.67
N THR A 39 20.00 4.93 9.66
CA THR A 39 20.20 3.52 9.31
C THR A 39 19.35 2.56 10.16
N THR A 40 19.11 2.87 11.43
CA THR A 40 18.29 2.04 12.31
C THR A 40 16.81 2.11 11.88
N GLY A 41 16.32 3.31 11.60
CA GLY A 41 14.99 3.54 11.06
C GLY A 41 14.78 2.87 9.70
N GLN A 42 15.79 2.84 8.83
CA GLN A 42 15.75 2.17 7.53
C GLN A 42 15.55 0.66 7.70
N VAL A 43 16.26 0.04 8.63
CA VAL A 43 16.08 -1.39 8.94
C VAL A 43 14.68 -1.65 9.48
N ASN A 44 14.18 -0.77 10.35
CA ASN A 44 12.85 -0.91 10.95
C ASN A 44 11.72 -0.71 9.92
N SER A 45 11.84 0.26 9.01
CA SER A 45 10.87 0.48 7.94
C SER A 45 10.78 -0.74 7.02
N ARG A 46 11.92 -1.36 6.67
CA ARG A 46 11.96 -2.60 5.89
C ARG A 46 11.29 -3.75 6.62
N LYS A 47 11.54 -3.93 7.92
CA LYS A 47 10.85 -4.94 8.75
C LYS A 47 9.34 -4.69 8.84
N LEU A 48 8.91 -3.43 8.83
CA LEU A 48 7.50 -3.08 8.85
C LEU A 48 6.81 -3.45 7.54
N PHE A 49 7.42 -3.16 6.39
CA PHE A 49 6.75 -3.25 5.08
C PHE A 49 7.09 -4.50 4.24
N LEU A 50 8.23 -5.18 4.45
CA LEU A 50 8.61 -6.39 3.69
C LEU A 50 7.93 -7.68 4.18
N VAL A 51 6.92 -7.57 5.05
CA VAL A 51 6.12 -8.71 5.46
C VAL A 51 5.20 -9.22 4.34
N PRO A 52 4.91 -10.53 4.28
CA PRO A 52 4.05 -11.13 3.26
C PRO A 52 2.56 -10.86 3.55
N LEU A 53 2.15 -9.60 3.45
CA LEU A 53 0.75 -9.18 3.46
C LEU A 53 0.23 -8.99 2.03
N PHE A 54 -0.96 -9.51 1.74
CA PHE A 54 -1.54 -9.50 0.40
C PHE A 54 -2.82 -8.66 0.29
N SER A 55 -3.41 -8.24 1.41
CA SER A 55 -4.58 -7.36 1.42
C SER A 55 -4.25 -5.97 1.92
N ILE A 56 -5.01 -4.97 1.44
CA ILE A 56 -4.90 -3.59 1.95
C ILE A 56 -5.34 -3.54 3.42
N ARG A 57 -6.35 -4.32 3.79
CA ARG A 57 -6.86 -4.38 5.17
C ARG A 57 -5.76 -4.81 6.15
N ASP A 58 -5.01 -5.86 5.82
CA ASP A 58 -3.94 -6.34 6.69
C ASP A 58 -2.80 -5.33 6.79
N LEU A 59 -2.49 -4.65 5.68
CA LEU A 59 -1.47 -3.60 5.67
C LEU A 59 -1.89 -2.39 6.52
N MET A 60 -3.15 -1.95 6.40
CA MET A 60 -3.73 -0.89 7.24
C MET A 60 -3.63 -1.24 8.72
N LYS A 61 -4.12 -2.43 9.08
CA LYS A 61 -4.09 -2.94 10.46
C LYS A 61 -2.66 -2.93 11.02
N ARG A 62 -1.70 -3.43 10.24
CA ARG A 62 -0.29 -3.46 10.65
C ARG A 62 0.27 -2.07 10.92
N VAL A 63 0.01 -1.10 10.05
CA VAL A 63 0.46 0.29 10.27
C VAL A 63 -0.21 0.87 11.51
N ASP A 64 -1.52 0.67 11.67
CA ASP A 64 -2.26 1.22 12.79
C ASP A 64 -1.83 0.63 14.15
N GLU A 65 -1.42 -0.63 14.19
CA GLU A 65 -0.99 -1.33 15.40
C GLU A 65 0.50 -1.16 15.73
N ILE A 66 1.37 -1.17 14.71
CA ILE A 66 2.83 -1.26 14.91
C ILE A 66 3.53 0.09 14.71
N ALA A 67 3.02 0.94 13.82
CA ALA A 67 3.63 2.22 13.48
C ALA A 67 2.57 3.32 13.28
N PRO A 68 1.74 3.60 14.32
CA PRO A 68 0.66 4.59 14.22
C PRO A 68 1.17 6.00 13.88
N GLU A 69 2.43 6.31 14.17
CA GLU A 69 3.09 7.56 13.79
C GLU A 69 3.20 7.72 12.27
N LEU A 70 3.22 6.63 11.51
CA LEU A 70 3.26 6.65 10.04
C LEU A 70 1.88 6.73 9.40
N ARG A 71 0.80 6.65 10.19
CA ARG A 71 -0.58 6.52 9.72
C ARG A 71 -0.97 7.53 8.65
N THR A 72 -0.81 8.82 8.94
CA THR A 72 -1.18 9.91 8.02
C THR A 72 -0.46 9.79 6.68
N PHE A 73 0.83 9.49 6.77
CA PHE A 73 1.69 9.38 5.60
C PHE A 73 1.38 8.13 4.76
N PHE A 74 1.12 7.01 5.44
CA PHE A 74 0.68 5.76 4.83
C PHE A 74 -0.66 5.92 4.11
N TYR A 75 -1.67 6.47 4.77
CA TYR A 75 -3.00 6.64 4.16
C TYR A 75 -2.99 7.59 2.97
N LYS A 76 -2.14 8.62 3.01
CA LYS A 76 -1.90 9.48 1.84
C LYS A 76 -1.32 8.67 0.67
N GLU A 77 -0.28 7.87 0.90
CA GLU A 77 0.34 7.07 -0.16
C GLU A 77 -0.58 5.97 -0.69
N LEU A 78 -1.36 5.36 0.19
CA LEU A 78 -2.40 4.38 -0.16
C LEU A 78 -3.44 5.00 -1.09
N SER A 79 -3.98 6.16 -0.73
CA SER A 79 -4.98 6.87 -1.54
C SER A 79 -4.44 7.26 -2.93
N LEU A 80 -3.21 7.79 -2.99
CA LEU A 80 -2.54 8.09 -4.25
C LEU A 80 -2.32 6.85 -5.11
N THR A 81 -1.96 5.73 -4.49
CA THR A 81 -1.69 4.47 -5.20
C THR A 81 -2.98 3.81 -5.70
N ILE A 82 -4.07 3.89 -4.95
CA ILE A 82 -5.41 3.47 -5.42
C ILE A 82 -5.83 4.33 -6.62
N SER A 83 -5.67 5.65 -6.52
CA SER A 83 -6.00 6.56 -7.63
C SER A 83 -5.19 6.26 -8.88
N GLU A 84 -3.92 5.91 -8.73
CA GLU A 84 -3.07 5.46 -9.82
C GLU A 84 -3.52 4.10 -10.39
N ALA A 85 -3.89 3.15 -9.55
CA ALA A 85 -4.46 1.88 -10.01
C ALA A 85 -5.74 2.09 -10.83
N HIS A 86 -6.62 3.01 -10.42
CA HIS A 86 -7.80 3.38 -11.23
C HIS A 86 -7.38 3.85 -12.62
N ARG A 87 -6.40 4.76 -12.69
CA ARG A 87 -5.88 5.27 -13.96
C ARG A 87 -5.32 4.16 -14.85
N LEU A 88 -4.58 3.21 -14.27
CA LEU A 88 -3.92 2.15 -15.03
C LEU A 88 -4.85 0.99 -15.44
N PHE A 89 -5.86 0.67 -14.64
CA PHE A 89 -6.67 -0.54 -14.86
C PHE A 89 -8.09 -0.27 -15.34
N LEU A 90 -8.60 0.98 -15.22
CA LEU A 90 -9.94 1.34 -15.69
C LEU A 90 -9.96 2.25 -16.94
N HIS A 91 -8.90 3.03 -17.21
CA HIS A 91 -8.84 3.86 -18.44
C HIS A 91 -8.23 3.14 -19.66
N HIS A 92 -7.81 1.89 -19.49
CA HIS A 92 -7.28 1.05 -20.57
C HIS A 92 -8.28 -0.02 -21.05
N GLN A 93 -9.56 0.10 -20.68
CA GLN A 93 -10.69 -0.66 -21.23
C GLN A 93 -11.54 0.26 -22.10
#